data_AF-C5J6S1-F1
#
_entry.id   AF-C5J6S1-F1
#
_cell.length_a   1.000
_cell.length_b   1.000
_cell.length_c   1.000
_cell.angle_alpha   90.00
_cell.angle_beta   90.00
_cell.angle_gamma   90.00
#
_symmetry.space_group_name_H-M   'P 1'
#
loop_
_entity.id
_entity.type
_entity.pdbx_description
1 polymer ?
#
loop_
_entity_poly.entity_id
_entity_poly.type
_entity_poly.pdbx_seq_one_letter_code
_entity_poly.pdbx_strand_id
1 'polypeptide(L)'
;MINPTEAQIEANFSQLSDPEAIKTFLSLDIFSFFDLMPKLHRGLIFIAAGVEVFLWMNAIIRFLPRYISNRIKRAKNKPINDVEIYKAIKYKLDNNLPLTRKEEKILSEITKK
;
A
#
# COMPACT_ATOMS: atom_id res chain seq x y z
N MET A 1 -36.71 30.67 3.83
CA MET A 1 -35.26 30.46 3.92
C MET A 1 -34.64 31.18 2.74
N ILE A 2 -33.71 32.10 2.98
CA ILE A 2 -33.07 32.90 1.95
C ILE A 2 -31.96 32.03 1.37
N ASN A 3 -32.08 31.62 0.09
CA ASN A 3 -31.00 30.94 -0.62
C ASN A 3 -29.93 31.98 -0.95
N PRO A 4 -28.69 31.84 -0.44
CA PRO A 4 -27.63 32.74 -0.86
C PRO A 4 -27.31 32.49 -2.33
N THR A 5 -27.26 33.56 -3.12
CA THR A 5 -26.89 33.51 -4.55
C THR A 5 -25.43 33.09 -4.70
N GLU A 6 -25.05 32.42 -5.78
CA GLU A 6 -23.67 31.94 -6.04
C GLU A 6 -22.59 33.01 -5.78
N ALA A 7 -22.89 34.28 -6.08
CA ALA A 7 -22.01 35.42 -5.80
C ALA A 7 -21.72 35.65 -4.30
N GLN A 8 -22.64 35.29 -3.39
CA GLN A 8 -22.42 35.36 -1.93
C GLN A 8 -21.52 34.22 -1.44
N ILE A 9 -21.59 33.05 -2.08
CA ILE A 9 -20.73 31.91 -1.77
C ILE A 9 -19.30 32.21 -2.23
N GLU A 10 -19.14 32.78 -3.43
CA GLU A 10 -17.85 33.17 -3.99
C GLU A 10 -17.18 34.32 -3.23
N ALA A 11 -17.96 35.33 -2.79
CA ALA A 11 -17.46 36.42 -1.96
C ALA A 11 -16.94 35.93 -0.59
N ASN A 12 -17.61 34.96 0.03
CA ASN A 12 -17.19 34.36 1.30
C ASN A 12 -16.00 33.39 1.13
N PHE A 13 -15.81 32.82 -0.06
CA PHE A 13 -14.69 31.92 -0.36
C PHE A 13 -13.34 32.64 -0.29
N SER A 14 -13.30 33.91 -0.73
CA SER A 14 -12.10 34.74 -0.70
C SER A 14 -11.67 35.19 0.70
N GLN A 15 -12.54 35.04 1.70
CA GLN A 15 -12.28 35.37 3.10
C GLN A 15 -11.84 34.15 3.95
N LEU A 16 -11.75 32.95 3.37
CA LEU A 16 -11.30 31.72 4.04
C LEU A 16 -9.77 31.71 4.24
N SER A 17 -9.27 32.64 5.05
CA SER A 17 -7.89 32.58 5.60
C SER A 17 -7.86 31.91 6.98
N ASP A 18 -9.03 31.60 7.55
CA ASP A 18 -9.18 31.02 8.88
C ASP A 18 -9.34 29.48 8.79
N PRO A 19 -8.38 28.70 9.34
CA PRO A 19 -8.43 27.23 9.36
C PRO A 19 -9.66 26.65 10.06
N GLU A 20 -10.24 27.36 11.04
CA GLU A 20 -11.46 26.91 11.72
C GLU A 20 -12.68 27.03 10.81
N ALA A 21 -12.81 28.15 10.09
CA ALA A 21 -13.88 28.35 9.10
C ALA A 21 -13.82 27.33 7.96
N ILE A 22 -12.61 26.94 7.51
CA ILE A 22 -12.41 25.89 6.51
C ILE A 22 -12.90 24.53 7.04
N LYS A 23 -12.59 24.19 8.30
CA LYS A 23 -13.10 22.97 8.94
C LYS A 23 -14.62 22.98 9.07
N THR A 24 -15.21 24.12 9.41
CA THR A 24 -16.66 24.27 9.49
C THR A 24 -17.31 24.11 8.11
N PHE A 25 -16.73 24.70 7.06
CA PHE A 25 -17.22 24.58 5.69
C PHE A 25 -17.11 23.13 5.16
N LEU A 26 -15.98 22.47 5.39
CA LEU A 26 -15.78 21.04 5.07
C LEU A 26 -16.76 20.14 5.84
N SER A 27 -17.06 20.48 7.09
CA SER A 27 -18.07 19.76 7.88
C SER A 27 -19.49 20.02 7.37
N LEU A 28 -19.78 21.21 6.83
CA LEU A 28 -21.09 21.53 6.28
C LEU A 28 -21.35 20.76 4.97
N ASP A 29 -20.37 20.65 4.08
CA ASP A 29 -20.56 19.97 2.79
C ASP A 29 -20.69 18.45 2.92
N ILE A 30 -19.87 17.82 3.76
CA ILE A 30 -19.91 16.36 3.92
C ILE A 30 -21.16 15.93 4.70
N PHE A 31 -21.55 16.67 5.76
CA PHE A 31 -22.73 16.29 6.54
C PHE A 31 -24.05 16.64 5.82
N SER A 32 -24.09 17.72 5.04
CA SER A 32 -25.29 18.11 4.26
C SER A 32 -25.69 17.03 3.24
N PHE A 33 -24.73 16.45 2.51
CA PHE A 33 -25.01 15.43 1.50
C PHE A 33 -25.62 14.15 2.09
N PHE A 34 -25.11 13.70 3.25
CA PHE A 34 -25.64 12.51 3.92
C PHE A 34 -26.95 12.80 4.64
N ASP A 35 -27.16 14.00 5.21
CA ASP A 35 -28.42 14.32 5.89
C ASP A 35 -29.59 14.61 4.93
N LEU A 36 -29.31 15.09 3.72
CA LEU A 36 -30.31 15.26 2.66
C LEU A 36 -30.72 13.93 2.01
N MET A 37 -29.96 12.85 2.22
CA MET A 37 -30.26 11.55 1.63
C MET A 37 -31.34 10.79 2.42
N PRO A 38 -32.33 10.17 1.74
CA PRO A 38 -33.31 9.31 2.39
C PRO A 38 -32.62 8.16 3.14
N LYS A 39 -33.17 7.75 4.29
CA LYS A 39 -32.60 6.70 5.18
C LYS A 39 -32.18 5.42 4.43
N LEU A 40 -32.93 5.07 3.38
CA LEU A 40 -32.69 3.89 2.55
C LEU A 40 -31.41 4.00 1.72
N HIS A 41 -31.11 5.19 1.19
CA HIS A 41 -29.90 5.43 0.39
C HIS A 41 -28.64 5.47 1.26
N ARG A 42 -28.72 6.09 2.46
CA ARG A 42 -27.63 6.01 3.44
C ARG A 42 -27.32 4.56 3.81
N GLY A 43 -28.35 3.76 4.07
CA GLY A 43 -28.20 2.34 4.36
C GLY A 43 -27.50 1.57 3.25
N LEU A 44 -27.88 1.81 1.99
CA LEU A 44 -27.23 1.18 0.83
C LEU A 44 -25.75 1.56 0.68
N ILE A 45 -25.39 2.82 0.95
CA ILE A 45 -23.99 3.26 0.92
C ILE A 45 -23.17 2.53 1.99
N PHE A 46 -23.67 2.43 3.22
CA PHE A 46 -22.97 1.71 4.28
C PHE A 46 -22.89 0.19 4.01
N ILE A 47 -23.92 -0.41 3.41
CA ILE A 47 -23.89 -1.81 2.99
C ILE A 47 -22.85 -2.01 1.88
N ALA A 48 -22.83 -1.16 0.87
CA ALA A 48 -21.86 -1.23 -0.22
C ALA A 48 -20.42 -1.08 0.30
N ALA A 49 -20.17 -0.11 1.17
CA ALA A 49 -18.88 0.07 1.84
C ALA A 49 -18.50 -1.15 2.69
N GLY A 50 -19.47 -1.73 3.43
CA GLY A 50 -19.24 -2.94 4.22
C GLY A 50 -18.89 -4.16 3.35
N VAL A 51 -19.57 -4.33 2.21
CA VAL A 51 -19.28 -5.39 1.24
C VAL A 51 -17.90 -5.19 0.62
N GLU A 52 -17.55 -3.96 0.27
CA GLU A 52 -16.23 -3.65 -0.29
C GLU A 52 -15.12 -3.99 0.72
N VAL A 53 -15.22 -3.51 1.96
CA VAL A 53 -14.27 -3.84 3.03
C VAL A 53 -14.18 -5.35 3.25
N PHE A 54 -15.31 -6.06 3.20
CA PHE A 54 -15.33 -7.52 3.33
C PHE A 54 -14.58 -8.22 2.18
N LEU A 55 -14.76 -7.77 0.94
CA LEU A 55 -14.03 -8.30 -0.22
C LEU A 55 -12.52 -8.04 -0.10
N TRP A 56 -12.13 -6.85 0.31
CA TRP A 56 -10.73 -6.51 0.58
C TRP A 56 -10.12 -7.40 1.68
N MET A 57 -10.83 -7.60 2.79
CA MET A 57 -10.40 -8.51 3.85
C MET A 57 -10.27 -9.96 3.37
N ASN A 58 -11.22 -10.45 2.57
CA ASN A 58 -11.18 -11.81 2.04
C ASN A 58 -9.98 -12.01 1.10
N ALA A 59 -9.70 -11.01 0.25
CA ALA A 59 -8.51 -11.01 -0.60
C ALA A 59 -7.23 -11.05 0.25
N ILE A 60 -7.11 -10.18 1.25
CA ILE A 60 -5.95 -10.16 2.15
C ILE A 60 -5.75 -11.53 2.82
N ILE A 61 -6.81 -12.12 3.40
CA ILE A 61 -6.72 -13.43 4.06
C ILE A 61 -6.27 -14.53 3.09
N ARG A 62 -6.65 -14.48 1.80
CA ARG A 62 -6.24 -15.49 0.82
C ARG A 62 -4.82 -15.29 0.29
N PHE A 63 -4.38 -14.05 0.11
CA PHE A 63 -3.07 -13.73 -0.48
C PHE A 63 -1.95 -13.65 0.55
N LEU A 64 -2.24 -13.17 1.76
CA LEU A 64 -1.25 -12.95 2.81
C LEU A 64 -0.53 -14.25 3.24
N PRO A 65 -1.22 -15.40 3.45
CA PRO A 65 -0.54 -16.65 3.81
C PRO A 65 0.38 -17.17 2.69
N ARG A 66 -0.02 -17.01 1.43
CA ARG A 66 0.82 -17.39 0.28
C ARG A 66 2.09 -16.54 0.22
N TYR A 67 1.95 -15.23 0.43
CA TYR A 67 3.07 -14.31 0.44
C TYR A 67 4.03 -14.58 1.60
N ILE A 68 3.50 -14.74 2.81
CA ILE A 68 4.28 -15.04 4.01
C ILE A 68 4.97 -16.41 3.89
N SER A 69 4.27 -17.45 3.45
CA SER A 69 4.83 -18.79 3.26
C SER A 69 6.02 -18.77 2.30
N ASN A 70 5.90 -18.07 1.16
CA ASN A 70 6.98 -17.96 0.20
C ASN A 70 8.18 -17.18 0.78
N ARG A 71 7.94 -16.14 1.57
CA ARG A 71 9.01 -15.38 2.24
C ARG A 71 9.74 -16.24 3.28
N ILE A 72 9.01 -17.00 4.07
CA ILE A 72 9.58 -17.92 5.08
C ILE A 72 10.35 -19.05 4.41
N LYS A 73 9.81 -19.66 3.35
CA LYS A 73 10.51 -20.70 2.57
C LYS A 73 11.83 -20.19 2.01
N ARG A 74 11.86 -18.97 1.45
CA ARG A 74 13.10 -18.32 0.98
C ARG A 74 14.10 -18.09 2.10
N ALA A 75 13.64 -17.63 3.27
CA ALA A 75 14.51 -17.43 4.43
C ALA A 75 15.12 -18.75 4.94
N LYS A 76 14.30 -19.81 5.03
CA LYS A 76 14.74 -21.14 5.47
C LYS A 76 15.74 -21.79 4.49
N ASN A 77 15.54 -21.58 3.18
CA ASN A 77 16.38 -22.16 2.15
C ASN A 77 17.59 -21.30 1.76
N LYS A 78 17.71 -20.09 2.32
CA LYS A 78 18.86 -19.20 2.10
C LYS A 78 20.22 -19.90 2.33
N PRO A 79 20.48 -20.59 3.46
CA PRO A 79 21.76 -21.26 3.67
C PRO A 79 22.05 -22.37 2.65
N ILE A 80 21.01 -23.06 2.16
CA ILE A 80 21.16 -24.12 1.15
C ILE A 80 21.57 -23.50 -0.19
N ASN A 81 20.87 -22.45 -0.61
CA ASN A 81 21.23 -21.70 -1.82
C ASN A 81 22.63 -21.10 -1.72
N ASP A 82 23.02 -20.56 -0.56
CA ASP A 82 24.35 -19.99 -0.36
C ASP A 82 25.43 -21.09 -0.53
N VAL A 83 25.22 -22.30 0.03
CA VAL A 83 26.13 -23.45 -0.15
C VAL A 83 26.24 -23.88 -1.63
N GLU A 84 25.13 -23.90 -2.36
CA GLU A 84 25.14 -24.20 -3.80
C GLU A 84 25.90 -23.14 -4.60
N ILE A 85 25.73 -21.86 -4.27
CA ILE A 85 26.48 -20.76 -4.90
C ILE A 85 27.98 -20.91 -4.62
N TYR A 86 28.40 -21.24 -3.39
CA TYR A 86 29.81 -21.46 -3.08
C TYR A 86 30.40 -22.66 -3.84
N LYS A 87 29.65 -23.76 -3.97
CA LYS A 87 30.07 -24.90 -4.79
C LYS A 87 30.23 -24.51 -6.26
N ALA A 88 29.29 -23.73 -6.80
CA ALA A 88 29.35 -23.25 -8.17
C ALA A 88 30.54 -22.31 -8.40
N ILE A 89 30.81 -21.38 -7.47
CA ILE A 89 31.98 -20.50 -7.50
C ILE A 89 33.27 -21.33 -7.51
N LYS A 90 33.40 -22.28 -6.58
CA LYS A 90 34.58 -23.15 -6.49
C LYS A 90 34.80 -23.91 -7.80
N TYR A 91 33.77 -24.56 -8.31
CA TYR A 91 33.84 -25.30 -9.57
C TYR A 91 34.25 -24.40 -10.75
N LYS A 92 33.72 -23.18 -10.84
CA LYS A 92 34.07 -22.24 -11.91
C LYS A 92 35.52 -21.76 -11.81
N LEU A 93 36.01 -21.50 -10.59
CA LEU A 93 37.42 -21.16 -10.37
C LEU A 93 38.34 -22.33 -10.72
N ASP A 94 37.99 -23.56 -10.32
CA ASP A 94 38.76 -24.77 -10.61
C ASP A 94 38.85 -25.07 -12.12
N ASN A 95 37.86 -24.63 -12.91
CA ASN A 95 37.77 -24.87 -14.36
C ASN A 95 38.02 -23.62 -15.23
N ASN A 96 38.51 -22.51 -14.65
CA ASN A 96 38.72 -21.23 -15.34
C ASN A 96 37.49 -20.72 -16.12
N LEU A 97 36.29 -20.92 -15.56
CA LEU A 97 35.04 -20.43 -16.13
C LEU A 97 34.70 -19.03 -15.60
N PRO A 98 34.04 -18.18 -16.41
CA PRO A 98 33.64 -16.85 -15.98
C PRO A 98 32.60 -16.90 -14.86
N LEU A 99 32.80 -16.05 -13.86
CA LEU A 99 31.85 -15.82 -12.76
C LEU A 99 30.78 -14.82 -13.21
N THR A 100 29.58 -14.94 -12.64
CA THR A 100 28.53 -13.94 -12.80
C THR A 100 28.74 -12.79 -11.80
N ARG A 101 28.23 -11.58 -12.09
CA ARG A 101 28.33 -10.41 -11.19
C ARG A 101 27.89 -10.68 -9.74
N LYS A 102 26.91 -11.58 -9.56
CA LYS A 102 26.44 -11.99 -8.22
C LYS A 102 27.48 -12.84 -7.49
N GLU A 103 28.09 -13.79 -8.20
CA GLU A 103 29.15 -14.66 -7.69
C GLU A 103 30.43 -13.87 -7.39
N GLU A 104 30.81 -12.92 -8.24
CA GLU A 104 31.94 -12.01 -8.03
C GLU A 104 31.79 -11.19 -6.75
N LYS A 105 30.59 -10.65 -6.51
CA LYS A 105 30.29 -9.89 -5.30
C LYS A 105 30.47 -10.77 -4.06
N ILE A 106 29.93 -11.98 -4.07
CA ILE A 106 30.05 -12.93 -2.95
C ILE A 106 31.53 -13.30 -2.73
N LEU A 107 32.27 -13.58 -3.79
CA LEU A 107 33.71 -13.87 -3.69
C LEU A 107 34.47 -12.70 -3.07
N SER A 108 34.20 -11.46 -3.49
CA SER A 108 34.84 -10.26 -2.95
C SER A 108 34.53 -10.01 -1.47
N GLU A 109 33.37 -10.43 -0.99
CA GLU A 109 32.97 -10.36 0.43
C GLU A 109 33.70 -11.40 1.28
N ILE A 110 33.99 -12.59 0.73
CA ILE A 110 34.79 -13.62 1.40
C ILE A 110 36.25 -13.19 1.51
N THR A 111 36.87 -12.72 0.43
CA THR A 111 38.31 -12.42 0.38
C THR A 111 38.71 -11.18 1.19
N LYS A 112 37.76 -10.30 1.52
CA LYS A 112 38.00 -9.13 2.39
C LYS A 112 38.06 -9.45 3.88
N LYS A 113 37.69 -10.67 4.28
CA LYS A 113 37.78 -11.17 5.66
C LYS A 113 39.10 -11.91 5.87
#